data_AF-A0A497FNQ6-F1
#
_entry.id   AF-A0A497FNQ6-F1
#
_cell.length_a   1.000
_cell.length_b   1.000
_cell.length_c   1.000
_cell.angle_alpha   90.00
_cell.angle_beta   90.00
_cell.angle_gamma   90.00
#
_symmetry.space_group_name_H-M   'P 1'
#
loop_
_entity.id
_entity.type
_entity.pdbx_description
1 polymer ?
#
loop_
_entity_poly.entity_id
_entity_poly.type
_entity_poly.pdbx_seq_one_letter_code
_entity_poly.pdbx_strand_id
1 'polypeptide(L)'
;MQIAVEIHDRGECSFDEKACIRIVETVVTWLTGMGFEQPSALKIIFASDHPARLARRHLIKGKSIGDFCFIAKDILFVRCSRMFNISVENLIKALTLYFQVYNTGQMNVEVAEEIARKMFFKVILLSTKV
;
A
#
# COMPACT_ATOMS: atom_id res chain seq x y z
N MET A 1 1.85 10.33 -11.22
CA MET A 1 0.88 10.19 -10.12
C MET A 1 1.30 11.10 -8.97
N GLN A 2 0.39 11.88 -8.37
CA GLN A 2 0.62 12.59 -7.12
C GLN A 2 0.42 11.64 -5.93
N ILE A 3 1.44 11.44 -5.10
CA ILE A 3 1.38 10.55 -3.94
C ILE A 3 1.34 11.41 -2.66
N ALA A 4 0.38 11.16 -1.79
CA ALA A 4 0.33 11.72 -0.44
C ALA A 4 0.38 10.58 0.58
N VAL A 5 1.22 10.70 1.61
CA VAL A 5 1.35 9.70 2.68
C VAL A 5 1.00 10.35 4.02
N GLU A 6 0.18 9.67 4.82
CA GLU A 6 -0.17 10.06 6.18
C GLU A 6 0.04 8.86 7.13
N ILE A 7 0.65 9.10 8.29
CA ILE A 7 0.98 8.07 9.28
C ILE A 7 0.40 8.49 10.63
N HIS A 8 -0.69 7.85 11.08
CA HIS A 8 -1.38 8.22 12.31
C HIS A 8 -0.69 7.70 13.58
N ASP A 9 -0.11 6.50 13.54
CA ASP A 9 0.46 5.83 14.71
C ASP A 9 1.98 5.71 14.60
N ARG A 10 2.72 6.83 14.60
CA ARG A 10 4.17 6.82 14.38
C ARG A 10 4.97 5.95 15.37
N GLY A 11 4.44 5.68 16.57
CA GLY A 11 5.07 4.76 17.54
C GLY A 11 4.86 3.27 17.23
N GLU A 12 3.86 2.94 16.41
CA GLU A 12 3.54 1.57 15.98
C GLU A 12 3.98 1.31 14.54
N CYS A 13 4.02 2.35 13.70
CA CYS A 13 4.51 2.25 12.34
C CYS A 13 6.04 2.42 12.33
N SER A 14 6.76 1.33 12.08
CA SER A 14 8.23 1.32 11.92
C SER A 14 8.74 1.99 10.63
N PHE A 15 7.87 2.67 9.90
CA PHE A 15 8.11 3.21 8.58
C PHE A 15 7.94 4.73 8.60
N ASP A 16 8.89 5.49 8.03
CA ASP A 16 8.76 6.93 7.87
C ASP A 16 8.18 7.33 6.49
N GLU A 17 7.75 8.58 6.35
CA GLU A 17 7.12 9.09 5.14
C GLU A 17 8.05 9.03 3.91
N LYS A 18 9.36 9.28 4.09
CA LYS A 18 10.33 9.30 2.99
C LYS A 18 10.59 7.91 2.47
N ALA A 19 10.80 6.96 3.36
CA ALA A 19 10.89 5.56 3.01
C ALA A 19 9.60 5.14 2.28
N CYS A 20 8.42 5.61 2.72
CA CYS A 20 7.14 5.20 2.15
C CYS A 20 7.04 5.61 0.69
N ILE A 21 7.35 6.88 0.41
CA ILE A 21 7.36 7.40 -0.95
C ILE A 21 8.30 6.57 -1.84
N ARG A 22 9.52 6.27 -1.37
CA ARG A 22 10.48 5.43 -2.15
C ARG A 22 9.92 4.04 -2.47
N ILE A 23 9.28 3.38 -1.51
CA ILE A 23 8.65 2.08 -1.75
C ILE A 23 7.51 2.21 -2.76
N VAL A 24 6.62 3.19 -2.57
CA VAL A 24 5.48 3.40 -3.45
C VAL A 24 5.96 3.63 -4.89
N GLU A 25 6.93 4.51 -5.09
CA GLU A 25 7.52 4.78 -6.40
C GLU A 25 8.15 3.53 -7.03
N THR A 26 8.88 2.74 -6.24
CA THR A 26 9.47 1.48 -6.69
C THR A 26 8.39 0.49 -7.14
N VAL A 27 7.32 0.36 -6.36
CA VAL A 27 6.22 -0.55 -6.65
C VAL A 27 5.44 -0.09 -7.87
N VAL A 28 5.10 1.18 -7.94
CA VAL A 28 4.39 1.79 -9.07
C VAL A 28 5.19 1.61 -10.35
N THR A 29 6.49 1.90 -10.34
CA THR A 29 7.36 1.73 -11.52
C THR A 29 7.36 0.28 -12.01
N TRP A 30 7.34 -0.68 -11.08
CA TRP A 30 7.28 -2.09 -11.45
C TRP A 30 5.92 -2.49 -12.02
N LEU A 31 4.82 -2.03 -11.41
CA LEU A 31 3.46 -2.27 -11.90
C LEU A 31 3.22 -1.64 -13.29
N THR A 32 3.67 -0.41 -13.51
CA THR A 32 3.57 0.23 -14.83
C THR A 32 4.43 -0.47 -15.88
N GLY A 33 5.60 -0.99 -15.49
CA GLY A 33 6.43 -1.82 -16.36
C GLY A 33 5.77 -3.14 -16.80
N MET A 34 4.76 -3.61 -16.06
CA MET A 34 3.91 -4.74 -16.45
C MET A 34 2.68 -4.33 -17.27
N GLY A 35 2.49 -3.04 -17.55
CA GLY A 35 1.38 -2.53 -18.34
C GLY A 35 0.17 -2.04 -17.54
N PHE A 36 0.24 -1.95 -16.20
CA PHE A 36 -0.82 -1.29 -15.45
C PHE A 36 -0.77 0.23 -15.63
N GLU A 37 -1.92 0.84 -15.86
CA GLU A 37 -2.06 2.30 -15.82
C GLU A 37 -1.98 2.82 -14.38
N GLN A 38 -1.33 3.97 -14.22
CA GLN A 38 -1.23 4.68 -12.95
C GLN A 38 -2.43 5.62 -12.74
N PRO A 39 -2.98 5.73 -11.53
CA PRO A 39 -3.95 6.78 -11.23
C PRO A 39 -3.30 8.16 -11.25
N SER A 40 -4.11 9.21 -11.38
CA SER A 40 -3.63 10.60 -11.34
C SER A 40 -3.11 10.99 -9.96
N ALA A 41 -3.78 10.54 -8.89
CA ALA A 41 -3.41 10.77 -7.51
C ALA A 41 -3.73 9.55 -6.63
N LEU A 42 -2.98 9.40 -5.53
CA LEU A 42 -3.22 8.39 -4.52
C LEU A 42 -2.82 8.91 -3.14
N LYS A 43 -3.76 8.88 -2.17
CA LYS A 43 -3.47 9.09 -0.76
C LYS A 43 -3.30 7.73 -0.06
N ILE A 44 -2.21 7.54 0.68
CA ILE A 44 -1.95 6.35 1.47
C ILE A 44 -1.97 6.72 2.94
N ILE A 45 -2.77 6.01 3.73
CA ILE A 45 -2.95 6.27 5.15
C ILE A 45 -2.51 5.02 5.92
N PHE A 46 -1.50 5.17 6.77
CA PHE A 46 -1.01 4.13 7.66
C PHE A 46 -1.54 4.29 9.07
N ALA A 47 -1.98 3.17 9.64
CA ALA A 47 -2.32 3.06 11.04
C ALA A 47 -2.13 1.63 11.54
N SER A 48 -1.93 1.47 12.85
CA SER A 48 -1.89 0.18 13.53
C SER A 48 -3.29 -0.44 13.65
N ASP A 49 -4.31 0.43 13.76
CA ASP A 49 -5.72 0.10 13.79
C ASP A 49 -6.15 -0.61 12.49
N HIS A 50 -7.16 -1.48 12.59
CA HIS A 50 -7.69 -2.20 11.43
C HIS A 50 -8.17 -1.22 10.33
N PRO A 51 -7.71 -1.33 9.07
CA PRO A 51 -7.99 -0.35 8.00
C PRO A 51 -9.48 -0.03 7.81
N ALA A 52 -10.35 -1.04 7.78
CA ALA A 52 -11.80 -0.85 7.70
C ALA A 52 -12.42 -0.13 8.91
N ARG A 53 -11.84 -0.21 10.11
CA ARG A 53 -12.29 0.57 11.26
C ARG A 53 -11.91 2.04 11.09
N LEU A 54 -10.69 2.31 10.64
CA LEU A 54 -10.22 3.67 10.37
C LEU A 54 -11.05 4.33 9.26
N ALA A 55 -11.23 3.66 8.12
CA ALA A 55 -12.04 4.17 7.01
C ALA A 55 -13.49 4.51 7.44
N ARG A 56 -14.10 3.67 8.29
CA ARG A 56 -15.44 3.94 8.85
C ARG A 56 -15.51 5.19 9.71
N ARG A 57 -14.49 5.47 10.53
CA ARG A 57 -14.43 6.70 11.34
C ARG A 57 -14.39 7.96 10.46
N HIS A 58 -13.81 7.86 9.27
CA HIS A 58 -13.75 8.93 8.29
C HIS A 58 -14.92 8.93 7.29
N LEU A 59 -15.93 8.08 7.47
CA LEU A 59 -17.09 7.92 6.56
C LEU A 59 -16.70 7.60 5.11
N ILE A 60 -15.56 6.92 4.91
CA ILE A 60 -15.05 6.57 3.59
C ILE A 60 -15.65 5.23 3.14
N LYS A 61 -16.27 5.23 1.96
CA LYS A 61 -16.78 4.02 1.30
C LYS A 61 -15.67 3.34 0.50
N GLY A 62 -15.65 2.01 0.54
CA GLY A 62 -14.62 1.21 -0.11
C GLY A 62 -14.74 -0.26 0.29
N LYS A 63 -13.68 -1.03 0.04
CA LYS A 63 -13.65 -2.46 0.28
C LYS A 63 -12.49 -2.84 1.19
N SER A 64 -12.79 -3.56 2.27
CA SER A 64 -11.77 -4.17 3.13
C SER A 64 -11.23 -5.44 2.47
N ILE A 65 -9.94 -5.66 2.58
CA ILE A 65 -9.29 -6.88 2.11
C ILE A 65 -8.41 -7.41 3.23
N GLY A 66 -8.86 -8.53 3.80
CA GLY A 66 -8.29 -9.05 5.04
C GLY A 66 -8.24 -7.99 6.14
N ASP A 67 -7.22 -8.09 6.96
CA ASP A 67 -6.92 -7.21 8.08
C ASP A 67 -5.84 -6.16 7.76
N PHE A 68 -5.24 -6.21 6.57
CA PHE A 68 -4.08 -5.39 6.20
C PHE A 68 -4.41 -4.19 5.29
N CYS A 69 -5.54 -4.21 4.57
CA CYS A 69 -5.84 -3.16 3.59
C CYS A 69 -7.33 -2.79 3.53
N PHE A 70 -7.62 -1.52 3.25
CA PHE A 70 -8.91 -1.05 2.78
C PHE A 70 -8.74 -0.12 1.58
N ILE A 71 -9.41 -0.44 0.47
CA ILE A 71 -9.31 0.27 -0.80
C ILE A 71 -10.53 1.16 -0.99
N ALA A 72 -10.31 2.45 -1.18
CA ALA A 72 -11.28 3.41 -1.68
C ALA A 72 -10.73 4.08 -2.96
N LYS A 73 -11.58 4.84 -3.66
CA LYS A 73 -11.28 5.38 -5.00
C LYS A 73 -9.87 5.97 -5.15
N ASP A 74 -9.54 6.96 -4.34
CA ASP A 74 -8.25 7.67 -4.39
C ASP A 74 -7.49 7.56 -3.05
N ILE A 75 -7.93 6.66 -2.17
CA ILE A 75 -7.41 6.50 -0.81
C ILE A 75 -7.16 5.03 -0.52
N LEU A 76 -5.95 4.72 -0.07
CA LEU A 76 -5.53 3.39 0.34
C LEU A 76 -5.19 3.41 1.84
N PHE A 77 -5.94 2.65 2.64
CA PHE A 77 -5.60 2.44 4.04
C PHE A 77 -4.78 1.17 4.18
N VAL A 78 -3.61 1.28 4.79
CA VAL A 78 -2.68 0.16 4.96
C VAL A 78 -2.37 -0.01 6.44
N ARG A 79 -2.51 -1.25 6.92
CA ARG A 79 -2.14 -1.56 8.29
C ARG A 79 -0.63 -1.58 8.43
N CYS A 80 -0.12 -0.80 9.37
CA CYS A 80 1.29 -0.80 9.73
C CYS A 80 1.57 -1.69 10.95
N SER A 81 2.84 -2.00 11.15
CA SER A 81 3.35 -2.81 12.25
C SER A 81 4.70 -2.29 12.71
N ARG A 82 5.05 -2.59 13.97
CA ARG A 82 6.40 -2.36 14.52
C ARG A 82 7.46 -3.18 13.78
N MET A 83 7.04 -4.25 13.11
CA MET A 83 7.90 -4.99 12.19
C MET A 83 7.87 -4.34 10.81
N PHE A 84 8.99 -3.73 10.43
CA PHE A 84 9.19 -3.04 9.15
C PHE A 84 8.79 -3.90 7.95
N ASN A 85 9.28 -5.13 7.93
CA ASN A 85 9.02 -6.13 6.91
C ASN A 85 7.52 -6.36 6.68
N ILE A 86 6.72 -6.44 7.74
CA ILE A 86 5.26 -6.63 7.62
C ILE A 86 4.60 -5.39 7.00
N SER A 87 5.01 -4.19 7.43
CA SER A 87 4.48 -2.93 6.86
C SER A 87 4.80 -2.81 5.37
N VAL A 88 6.00 -3.22 4.96
CA VAL A 88 6.42 -3.25 3.55
C VAL A 88 5.58 -4.24 2.75
N GLU A 89 5.43 -5.48 3.25
CA GLU A 89 4.64 -6.50 2.58
C GLU A 89 3.18 -6.06 2.39
N ASN A 90 2.57 -5.52 3.44
CA ASN A 90 1.21 -4.98 3.41
C ASN A 90 1.07 -3.88 2.35
N LEU A 91 2.03 -2.96 2.28
CA LEU A 91 2.03 -1.88 1.31
C LEU A 91 2.12 -2.40 -0.13
N ILE A 92 3.02 -3.35 -0.41
CA ILE A 92 3.16 -3.93 -1.76
C ILE A 92 1.87 -4.62 -2.20
N LYS A 93 1.29 -5.45 -1.32
CA LYS A 93 0.01 -6.14 -1.60
C LYS A 93 -1.12 -5.12 -1.82
N ALA A 94 -1.22 -4.12 -0.95
CA ALA A 94 -2.26 -3.10 -1.01
C ALA A 94 -2.19 -2.28 -2.30
N LEU A 95 -1.00 -1.85 -2.71
CA LEU A 95 -0.78 -1.14 -3.98
C LEU A 95 -1.11 -2.01 -5.19
N THR A 96 -0.69 -3.28 -5.16
CA THR A 96 -0.99 -4.22 -6.25
C THR A 96 -2.50 -4.40 -6.43
N LEU A 97 -3.21 -4.63 -5.33
CA LEU A 97 -4.67 -4.75 -5.34
C LEU A 97 -5.35 -3.45 -5.79
N TYR A 98 -4.86 -2.30 -5.34
CA TYR A 98 -5.36 -1.00 -5.78
C TYR A 98 -5.22 -0.83 -7.31
N PHE A 99 -4.04 -1.14 -7.87
CA PHE A 99 -3.80 -1.05 -9.31
C PHE A 99 -4.66 -2.05 -10.10
N GLN A 100 -4.88 -3.26 -9.58
CA GLN A 100 -5.81 -4.22 -10.19
C GLN A 100 -7.23 -3.65 -10.24
N VAL A 101 -7.77 -3.14 -9.12
CA VAL A 101 -9.12 -2.54 -9.10
C VAL A 101 -9.20 -1.36 -10.06
N TYR A 102 -8.20 -0.49 -10.05
CA TYR A 102 -8.18 0.69 -10.91
C TYR A 102 -8.20 0.33 -12.39
N ASN A 103 -7.45 -0.70 -12.80
CA ASN A 103 -7.31 -1.08 -14.21
C ASN A 103 -8.40 -2.05 -14.70
N THR A 104 -8.83 -3.01 -13.88
CA THR A 104 -9.69 -4.11 -14.32
C THR A 104 -11.01 -4.20 -13.57
N GLY A 105 -11.20 -3.42 -12.50
CA GLY A 105 -12.34 -3.53 -11.59
C GLY A 105 -12.35 -4.82 -10.75
N GLN A 106 -11.35 -5.68 -10.91
CA GLN A 106 -11.27 -6.99 -10.24
C GLN A 106 -10.10 -7.03 -9.25
N MET A 107 -10.18 -7.95 -8.30
CA MET A 107 -9.13 -8.16 -7.29
C MET A 107 -8.72 -9.62 -7.26
N ASN A 108 -7.42 -9.86 -7.33
CA ASN A 108 -6.83 -11.18 -7.18
C ASN A 108 -5.72 -11.12 -6.12
N VAL A 109 -6.04 -11.69 -4.95
CA VAL A 109 -5.14 -11.71 -3.79
C VAL A 109 -3.92 -12.60 -4.05
N GLU A 110 -4.05 -13.70 -4.79
CA GLU A 110 -2.93 -14.59 -5.11
C GLU A 110 -1.88 -13.88 -5.96
N VAL A 111 -2.33 -13.11 -6.96
CA VAL A 111 -1.43 -12.27 -7.78
C VAL A 111 -0.75 -11.20 -6.91
N ALA A 112 -1.47 -10.59 -5.97
CA ALA A 112 -0.88 -9.62 -5.04
C ALA A 112 0.16 -10.26 -4.13
N GLU A 113 -0.06 -11.49 -3.66
CA GLU A 113 0.93 -12.26 -2.91
C GLU A 113 2.15 -12.62 -3.76
N GLU A 114 1.95 -13.08 -4.99
CA GLU A 114 3.04 -13.43 -5.90
C GLU A 114 3.93 -12.22 -6.20
N ILE A 115 3.31 -11.07 -6.50
CA ILE A 115 4.00 -9.80 -6.72
C ILE A 115 4.77 -9.37 -5.47
N ALA A 116 4.12 -9.45 -4.30
CA ALA A 116 4.79 -9.18 -3.04
C ALA A 116 6.04 -10.06 -2.87
N ARG A 117 5.93 -11.39 -3.03
CA ARG A 117 7.08 -12.31 -2.93
C ARG A 117 8.21 -11.96 -3.90
N LYS A 118 7.89 -11.62 -5.16
CA LYS A 118 8.89 -11.28 -6.19
C LYS A 118 9.63 -9.98 -5.90
N MET A 119 8.94 -8.99 -5.35
CA MET A 119 9.52 -7.66 -5.16
C MET A 119 10.02 -7.37 -3.75
N PHE A 120 9.56 -8.12 -2.75
CA PHE A 120 9.80 -7.85 -1.34
C PHE A 120 11.26 -7.58 -1.02
N PHE A 121 12.17 -8.48 -1.43
CA PHE A 121 13.61 -8.32 -1.21
C PHE A 121 14.19 -7.10 -1.92
N LYS A 122 13.76 -6.84 -3.17
CA LYS A 122 14.22 -5.66 -3.93
C LYS A 122 13.81 -4.37 -3.23
N VAL A 123 12.57 -4.32 -2.75
CA VAL A 123 12.02 -3.16 -2.03
C VAL A 123 12.73 -2.97 -0.69
N ILE A 124 12.94 -4.03 0.09
CA ILE A 124 13.67 -3.95 1.36
C ILE A 124 15.06 -3.37 1.15
N LEU A 125 15.86 -3.94 0.21
CA LEU A 125 17.22 -3.48 -0.06
C LEU A 125 17.30 -2.01 -0.48
N LEU A 126 16.30 -1.50 -1.20
CA LEU A 126 16.23 -0.10 -1.62
C LEU A 126 15.75 0.83 -0.49
N SER A 127 14.94 0.31 0.43
CA SER A 127 14.42 1.07 1.56
C SER A 127 15.42 1.20 2.72
N THR A 128 16.34 0.23 2.88
CA THR A 128 17.36 0.19 3.93
C THR A 128 18.71 0.79 3.53
N LYS A 129 18.94 1.06 2.23
CA LYS A 129 20.10 1.84 1.78
C LYS A 129 19.85 3.32 2.13
N VAL A 130 20.26 3.70 3.33
CA VAL A 130 20.41 5.08 3.81
C VAL A 130 21.86 5.26 4.23
#